data_AF-A0A8H4V2T2-F1
#
_entry.id   AF-A0A8H4V2T2-F1
#
_cell.length_a   1.000
_cell.length_b   1.000
_cell.length_c   1.000
_cell.angle_alpha   90.00
_cell.angle_beta   90.00
_cell.angle_gamma   90.00
#
_symmetry.space_group_name_H-M   'P 1'
#
loop_
_entity.id
_entity.type
_entity.pdbx_description
1 polymer ?
#
loop_
_entity_poly.entity_id
_entity_poly.type
_entity_poly.pdbx_seq_one_letter_code
_entity_poly.pdbx_strand_id
1 'polypeptide(L)'
;MTLIFGNFVSVFTDFALDRIPGDAFRQKVNRYTLYFIYMFVAKAACTYIYMLLFTVVAANINSAIRKKYINVVLRQRVAYHETKLTSGTVSLALSTHSNSIRSDLAEKVGLSLKSSSTVVAAFIVALHSQWKLALVTATIIPAVIIAVGATSVFEEKKEESLNTIKAEAATLADEVMSSIRTVRALGAEKPLGDKYNTMLKRAVAVGLYKAPVKGIQA
;
A
#
# COMPACT_ATOMS: atom_id res chain seq x y z
N MET A 1 -2.75 -21.47 -12.95
CA MET A 1 -4.11 -21.69 -12.43
C MET A 1 -5.19 -21.52 -13.47
N THR A 2 -5.35 -20.34 -14.07
CA THR A 2 -6.49 -20.01 -14.95
C THR A 2 -6.69 -20.99 -16.11
N LEU A 3 -5.62 -21.41 -16.79
CA LEU A 3 -5.70 -22.39 -17.89
C LEU A 3 -6.11 -23.80 -17.41
N ILE A 4 -5.52 -24.28 -16.32
CA ILE A 4 -5.85 -25.59 -15.75
C ILE A 4 -7.29 -25.60 -15.25
N PHE A 5 -7.74 -24.49 -14.65
CA PHE A 5 -9.12 -24.30 -14.23
C PHE A 5 -10.08 -24.23 -15.43
N GLY A 6 -9.73 -23.53 -16.51
CA GLY A 6 -10.51 -23.53 -17.74
C GLY A 6 -10.70 -24.93 -18.32
N ASN A 7 -9.62 -25.71 -18.40
CA ASN A 7 -9.68 -27.10 -18.86
C ASN A 7 -10.48 -28.00 -17.89
N PHE A 8 -10.38 -27.76 -16.59
CA PHE A 8 -11.17 -28.47 -15.58
C PHE A 8 -12.67 -28.19 -15.74
N VAL A 9 -13.06 -26.93 -15.91
CA VAL A 9 -14.46 -26.55 -16.18
C VAL A 9 -14.96 -27.17 -17.48
N SER A 10 -14.13 -27.19 -18.53
CA SER A 10 -14.48 -27.86 -19.80
C SER A 10 -14.83 -29.33 -19.61
N VAL A 11 -14.15 -30.05 -18.71
CA VAL A 11 -14.47 -31.46 -18.42
C VAL A 11 -15.86 -31.61 -17.77
N PHE A 12 -16.25 -30.69 -16.90
CA PHE A 12 -17.61 -30.68 -16.34
C PHE A 12 -18.65 -30.33 -17.40
N THR A 13 -18.36 -29.38 -18.28
CA THR A 13 -19.25 -29.03 -19.40
C THR A 13 -19.42 -30.20 -20.36
N ASP A 14 -18.35 -30.94 -20.68
CA ASP A 14 -18.42 -32.11 -21.55
C ASP A 14 -19.23 -33.26 -20.94
N PHE A 15 -19.17 -33.44 -19.61
CA PHE A 15 -20.01 -34.40 -18.91
C PHE A 15 -21.48 -33.95 -18.88
N ALA A 16 -21.75 -32.67 -18.63
CA ALA A 16 -23.11 -32.11 -18.63
C ALA A 16 -23.78 -32.17 -20.01
N LEU A 17 -23.00 -32.15 -21.09
CA LEU A 17 -23.45 -32.31 -22.48
C LEU A 17 -23.50 -33.78 -22.94
N ASP A 18 -23.33 -34.73 -22.02
CA ASP A 18 -23.35 -36.18 -22.26
C ASP A 18 -22.33 -36.67 -23.32
N ARG A 19 -21.23 -35.93 -23.47
CA ARG A 19 -20.17 -36.22 -24.46
C ARG A 19 -19.12 -37.20 -23.96
N ILE A 20 -19.08 -37.48 -22.66
CA ILE A 20 -18.09 -38.36 -22.03
C ILE A 20 -18.75 -39.32 -21.03
N PRO A 21 -18.37 -40.62 -21.04
CA PRO A 21 -18.87 -41.59 -20.06
C PRO A 21 -18.35 -41.26 -18.65
N GLY A 22 -19.14 -41.63 -17.63
CA GLY A 22 -18.86 -41.32 -16.22
C GLY A 22 -17.50 -41.79 -15.70
N ASP A 23 -16.96 -42.89 -16.23
CA ASP A 23 -15.64 -43.40 -15.86
C ASP A 23 -14.50 -42.52 -16.38
N ALA A 24 -14.60 -42.04 -17.63
CA ALA A 24 -13.63 -41.13 -18.22
C ALA A 24 -13.66 -39.75 -17.55
N PHE A 25 -14.84 -39.31 -17.10
CA PHE A 25 -14.99 -38.10 -16.29
C PHE A 25 -14.22 -38.21 -14.95
N ARG A 26 -14.45 -39.30 -14.19
CA ARG A 26 -13.75 -39.53 -12.91
C ARG A 26 -12.24 -39.54 -13.07
N GLN A 27 -11.72 -40.18 -14.12
CA GLN A 27 -10.28 -40.24 -14.39
C GLN A 27 -9.69 -38.86 -14.71
N LYS A 28 -10.36 -38.07 -15.56
CA LYS A 28 -9.91 -36.70 -15.92
C LYS A 28 -9.95 -35.77 -14.71
N VAL A 29 -11.03 -35.80 -13.93
CA VAL A 29 -11.17 -35.01 -12.70
C VAL A 29 -10.06 -35.34 -11.71
N ASN A 30 -9.80 -36.61 -11.44
CA ASN A 30 -8.74 -37.02 -10.50
C ASN A 30 -7.35 -36.49 -10.94
N ARG A 31 -7.06 -36.53 -12.25
CA ARG A 31 -5.81 -36.00 -12.80
C ARG A 31 -5.68 -34.48 -12.67
N TYR A 32 -6.75 -33.73 -12.94
CA TYR A 32 -6.75 -32.28 -12.74
C TYR A 32 -6.65 -31.89 -11.27
N THR A 33 -7.31 -32.63 -10.36
CA THR A 33 -7.18 -32.45 -8.91
C THR A 33 -5.73 -32.61 -8.46
N LEU A 34 -5.02 -33.62 -8.94
CA LEU A 34 -3.58 -33.77 -8.67
C LEU A 34 -2.75 -32.57 -9.16
N TYR A 35 -3.04 -32.07 -10.37
CA TYR A 35 -2.36 -30.85 -10.87
C TYR A 35 -2.62 -29.62 -10.01
N PHE A 36 -3.84 -29.45 -9.47
CA PHE A 36 -4.14 -28.38 -8.52
C PHE A 36 -3.29 -28.51 -7.26
N ILE A 37 -3.22 -29.72 -6.66
CA ILE A 37 -2.43 -29.97 -5.45
C ILE A 37 -0.96 -29.59 -5.67
N TYR A 38 -0.32 -30.13 -6.73
CA TYR A 38 1.07 -29.83 -7.03
C TYR A 38 1.30 -28.34 -7.25
N MET A 39 0.39 -27.67 -7.94
CA MET A 39 0.53 -26.24 -8.23
C MET A 39 0.30 -25.38 -6.99
N PHE A 40 -0.59 -25.76 -6.07
CA PHE A 40 -0.77 -25.09 -4.78
C PHE A 40 0.46 -25.25 -3.88
N VAL A 41 1.04 -26.45 -3.82
CA VAL A 41 2.29 -26.69 -3.07
C VAL A 41 3.42 -25.85 -3.64
N ALA A 42 3.59 -25.85 -4.96
CA ALA A 42 4.59 -25.01 -5.63
C ALA A 42 4.37 -23.51 -5.38
N LYS A 43 3.11 -23.04 -5.47
CA LYS A 43 2.76 -21.65 -5.18
C LYS A 43 3.08 -21.29 -3.73
N ALA A 44 2.75 -22.16 -2.77
CA ALA A 44 3.02 -21.93 -1.36
C ALA A 44 4.53 -21.83 -1.10
N ALA A 45 5.31 -22.76 -1.64
CA ALA A 45 6.78 -22.75 -1.53
C ALA A 45 7.39 -21.49 -2.15
N CYS A 46 7.03 -21.15 -3.39
CA CYS A 46 7.51 -19.92 -4.04
C CYS A 46 7.08 -18.66 -3.29
N THR A 47 5.86 -18.64 -2.74
CA THR A 47 5.33 -17.51 -1.96
C THR A 47 6.17 -17.29 -0.71
N TYR A 48 6.44 -18.38 0.01
CA TYR A 48 7.25 -18.35 1.20
C TYR A 48 8.69 -17.90 0.91
N ILE A 49 9.32 -18.47 -0.12
CA ILE A 49 10.69 -18.12 -0.52
C ILE A 49 10.78 -16.64 -0.90
N TYR A 50 9.87 -16.11 -1.73
CA TYR A 50 9.94 -14.69 -2.09
C TYR A 50 9.77 -13.80 -0.85
N MET A 51 8.83 -14.13 0.03
CA MET A 51 8.54 -13.31 1.21
C MET A 51 9.73 -13.27 2.16
N LEU A 52 10.40 -14.41 2.35
CA LEU A 52 11.64 -14.50 3.11
C LEU A 52 12.76 -13.68 2.47
N LEU A 53 13.02 -13.86 1.17
CA LEU A 53 14.09 -13.13 0.47
C LEU A 53 13.90 -11.62 0.58
N PHE A 54 12.68 -11.12 0.33
CA PHE A 54 12.39 -9.68 0.45
C PHE A 54 12.55 -9.17 1.87
N THR A 55 12.15 -9.95 2.88
CA THR A 55 12.32 -9.59 4.29
C THR A 55 13.80 -9.49 4.68
N VAL A 56 14.62 -10.45 4.22
CA VAL A 56 16.08 -10.44 4.47
C VAL A 56 16.76 -9.27 3.77
N VAL A 57 16.43 -9.02 2.50
CA VAL A 57 16.97 -7.89 1.73
C VAL A 57 16.58 -6.56 2.38
N ALA A 58 15.33 -6.41 2.79
CA ALA A 58 14.86 -5.21 3.50
C ALA A 58 15.58 -5.00 4.83
N ALA A 59 15.84 -6.08 5.59
CA ALA A 59 16.61 -6.01 6.83
C ALA A 59 18.06 -5.55 6.59
N ASN A 60 18.73 -6.11 5.57
CA ASN A 60 20.10 -5.74 5.22
C ASN A 60 20.21 -4.27 4.78
N ILE A 61 19.29 -3.81 3.93
CA ILE A 61 19.25 -2.41 3.48
C ILE A 61 18.98 -1.47 4.66
N ASN A 62 18.03 -1.82 5.53
CA ASN A 62 17.74 -1.04 6.72
C ASN A 62 18.95 -0.93 7.66
N SER A 63 19.67 -2.03 7.89
CA SER A 63 20.91 -2.02 8.68
C SER A 63 22.00 -1.15 8.06
N ALA A 64 22.16 -1.18 6.73
CA ALA A 64 23.11 -0.32 6.03
C ALA A 64 22.76 1.18 6.15
N ILE A 65 21.47 1.52 5.99
CA ILE A 65 20.97 2.88 6.16
C ILE A 65 21.21 3.35 7.61
N ARG A 66 20.89 2.54 8.61
CA ARG A 66 21.08 2.88 10.02
C ARG A 66 22.55 3.17 10.34
N LYS A 67 23.49 2.35 9.84
CA LYS A 67 24.93 2.58 9.99
C LYS A 67 25.37 3.90 9.36
N LYS A 68 24.92 4.17 8.13
CA LYS A 68 25.27 5.40 7.39
C LYS A 68 24.70 6.64 8.08
N TYR A 69 23.45 6.57 8.54
CA TYR A 69 22.79 7.66 9.26
C TYR A 69 23.55 8.03 10.54
N ILE A 70 23.88 7.03 11.38
CA ILE A 70 24.66 7.26 12.61
C ILE A 70 26.03 7.87 12.28
N ASN A 71 26.72 7.37 11.25
CA ASN A 71 28.03 7.90 10.85
C ASN A 71 27.95 9.39 10.45
N VAL A 72 26.92 9.77 9.68
CA VAL A 72 26.70 11.16 9.26
C VAL A 72 26.35 12.05 10.45
N VAL A 73 25.46 11.60 11.33
CA VAL A 73 25.07 12.33 12.54
C VAL A 73 26.27 12.61 13.45
N LEU A 74 27.17 11.63 13.62
CA LEU A 74 28.37 11.79 14.45
C LEU A 74 29.42 12.73 13.82
N ARG A 75 29.44 12.89 12.49
CA ARG A 75 30.36 13.80 11.79
C ARG A 75 29.86 15.24 11.73
N GLN A 76 28.65 15.51 12.21
CA GLN A 76 28.06 16.84 12.11
C GLN A 76 28.69 17.81 13.13
N ARG A 77 28.79 19.09 12.76
CA ARG A 77 29.40 20.14 13.60
C ARG A 77 28.66 20.30 14.93
N VAL A 78 29.39 20.67 15.99
CA VAL A 78 28.85 20.87 17.35
C VAL A 78 27.68 21.85 17.37
N ALA A 79 27.76 22.95 16.60
CA ALA A 79 26.67 23.92 16.47
C ALA A 79 25.33 23.30 15.99
N TYR A 80 25.38 22.24 15.16
CA TYR A 80 24.18 21.53 14.72
C TYR A 80 23.63 20.60 15.81
N HIS A 81 24.51 20.04 16.64
CA HIS A 81 24.10 19.25 17.80
C HIS A 81 23.33 20.11 18.82
N GLU A 82 23.79 21.32 19.08
CA GLU A 82 23.18 22.23 20.06
C GLU A 82 21.84 22.83 19.59
N THR A 83 21.67 23.10 18.29
CA THR A 83 20.43 23.72 17.77
C THR A 83 19.36 22.71 17.34
N LYS A 84 19.72 21.48 16.96
CA LYS A 84 18.81 20.55 16.28
C LYS A 84 18.82 19.12 16.83
N LEU A 85 19.84 18.68 17.58
CA LEU A 85 19.91 17.30 18.11
C LEU A 85 19.75 17.23 19.62
N THR A 86 18.51 17.10 20.09
CA THR A 86 18.28 16.47 21.39
C THR A 86 18.55 14.97 21.24
N SER A 87 19.43 14.41 22.07
CA SER A 87 19.90 13.01 21.94
C SER A 87 18.76 11.97 21.88
N GLY A 88 17.61 12.25 22.50
CA GLY A 88 16.40 11.42 22.43
C GLY A 88 15.67 11.49 21.08
N THR A 89 15.58 12.67 20.47
CA THR A 89 14.86 12.89 19.21
C THR A 89 15.53 12.16 18.04
N VAL A 90 16.85 12.09 18.02
CA VAL A 90 17.62 11.46 16.94
C VAL A 90 17.49 9.94 16.98
N SER A 91 17.56 9.34 18.17
CA SER A 91 17.37 7.89 18.36
C SER A 91 15.95 7.47 18.03
N LEU A 92 14.95 8.28 18.44
CA LEU A 92 13.55 8.06 18.12
C LEU A 92 13.29 8.19 16.62
N ALA A 93 13.75 9.28 15.99
CA ALA A 93 13.60 9.49 14.56
C ALA A 93 14.26 8.37 13.76
N LEU A 94 15.49 7.97 14.12
CA LEU A 94 16.17 6.87 13.48
C LEU A 94 15.38 5.57 13.58
N SER A 95 14.86 5.24 14.77
CA SER A 95 14.10 4.00 14.99
C SER A 95 12.78 4.01 14.20
N THR A 96 12.04 5.12 14.23
CA THR A 96 10.79 5.29 13.50
C THR A 96 11.00 5.19 11.99
N HIS A 97 11.91 6.01 11.43
CA HIS A 97 12.16 6.02 9.99
C HIS A 97 12.73 4.70 9.50
N SER A 98 13.64 4.07 10.25
CA SER A 98 14.20 2.76 9.90
C SER A 98 13.12 1.67 9.90
N ASN A 99 12.21 1.68 10.87
CA ASN A 99 11.12 0.71 10.92
C ASN A 99 10.15 0.89 9.76
N SER A 100 9.77 2.12 9.43
CA SER A 100 8.93 2.41 8.26
C SER A 100 9.59 1.97 6.95
N ILE A 101 10.86 2.33 6.75
CA ILE A 101 11.63 1.91 5.55
C ILE A 101 11.67 0.38 5.45
N ARG A 102 11.94 -0.32 6.56
CA ARG A 102 11.98 -1.78 6.58
C ARG A 102 10.63 -2.40 6.21
N SER A 103 9.52 -1.94 6.80
CA SER A 103 8.19 -2.47 6.51
C SER A 103 7.76 -2.17 5.07
N ASP A 104 7.97 -0.93 4.62
CA ASP A 104 7.59 -0.52 3.27
C ASP A 104 8.40 -1.30 2.21
N LEU A 105 9.71 -1.50 2.43
CA LEU A 105 10.56 -2.22 1.50
C LEU A 105 10.28 -3.73 1.49
N ALA A 106 10.04 -4.34 2.65
CA ALA A 106 9.77 -5.78 2.75
C ALA A 106 8.43 -6.15 2.11
N GLU A 107 7.40 -5.33 2.31
CA GLU A 107 6.04 -5.67 1.92
C GLU A 107 5.62 -5.03 0.59
N LYS A 108 5.75 -3.71 0.46
CA LYS A 108 5.17 -2.98 -0.69
C LYS A 108 5.97 -3.23 -1.96
N VAL A 109 7.30 -3.18 -1.90
CA VAL A 109 8.14 -3.36 -3.11
C VAL A 109 7.99 -4.76 -3.69
N GLY A 110 7.97 -5.79 -2.84
CA GLY A 110 7.72 -7.17 -3.26
C GLY A 110 6.33 -7.33 -3.87
N LEU A 111 5.31 -6.74 -3.24
CA LEU A 111 3.94 -6.77 -3.75
C LEU A 111 3.80 -6.04 -5.09
N SER A 112 4.42 -4.87 -5.26
CA SER A 112 4.41 -4.11 -6.51
C SER A 112 5.04 -4.93 -7.64
N LEU A 113 6.23 -5.51 -7.43
CA LEU A 113 6.89 -6.31 -8.46
C LEU A 113 6.07 -7.55 -8.83
N LYS A 114 5.53 -8.27 -7.84
CA LYS A 114 4.63 -9.40 -8.06
C LYS A 114 3.40 -8.97 -8.87
N SER A 115 2.80 -7.83 -8.53
CA SER A 115 1.58 -7.35 -9.18
C SER A 115 1.85 -6.94 -10.63
N SER A 116 2.93 -6.21 -10.89
CA SER A 116 3.37 -5.88 -12.25
C SER A 116 3.64 -7.13 -13.08
N SER A 117 4.38 -8.10 -12.52
CA SER A 117 4.64 -9.38 -13.20
C SER A 117 3.35 -10.16 -13.49
N THR A 118 2.39 -10.14 -12.55
CA THR A 118 1.09 -10.80 -12.71
C THR A 118 0.28 -10.18 -13.83
N VAL A 119 0.26 -8.84 -13.94
CA VAL A 119 -0.44 -8.12 -15.02
C VAL A 119 0.14 -8.51 -16.38
N VAL A 120 1.47 -8.52 -16.52
CA VAL A 120 2.14 -8.91 -17.77
C VAL A 120 1.84 -10.36 -18.13
N ALA A 121 1.97 -11.29 -17.17
CA ALA A 121 1.70 -12.70 -17.40
C ALA A 121 0.23 -12.95 -17.76
N ALA A 122 -0.71 -12.28 -17.08
CA ALA A 122 -2.13 -12.39 -17.37
C ALA A 122 -2.46 -11.89 -18.78
N PHE A 123 -1.84 -10.79 -19.21
CA PHE A 123 -2.02 -10.25 -20.56
C PHE A 123 -1.52 -11.21 -21.64
N ILE A 124 -0.35 -11.81 -21.46
CA ILE A 124 0.20 -12.82 -22.39
C ILE A 124 -0.72 -14.03 -22.49
N VAL A 125 -1.19 -14.56 -21.35
CA VAL A 125 -2.11 -15.71 -21.32
C VAL A 125 -3.46 -15.37 -21.99
N ALA A 126 -3.98 -14.16 -21.77
CA ALA A 126 -5.22 -13.71 -22.40
C ALA A 126 -5.09 -13.64 -23.93
N LEU A 127 -4.00 -13.05 -24.44
CA LEU A 127 -3.72 -12.98 -25.88
C LEU A 127 -3.59 -14.36 -26.51
N HIS A 128 -2.95 -15.32 -25.82
CA HIS A 128 -2.79 -16.67 -26.32
C HIS A 128 -4.11 -17.45 -26.38
N SER A 129 -4.97 -17.31 -25.37
CA SER A 129 -6.21 -18.10 -25.31
C SER A 129 -7.27 -17.62 -26.31
N GLN A 130 -7.50 -16.31 -26.44
CA GLN A 130 -8.52 -15.76 -27.33
C GLN A 130 -8.19 -14.30 -27.66
N TRP A 131 -7.39 -14.08 -28.71
CA TRP A 131 -6.88 -12.76 -29.06
C TRP A 131 -7.97 -11.69 -29.30
N LYS A 132 -9.13 -12.08 -29.84
CA LYS A 132 -10.26 -11.16 -30.07
C LYS A 132 -10.86 -10.61 -28.77
N LEU A 133 -11.09 -11.49 -27.79
CA LEU A 133 -11.68 -11.09 -26.50
C LEU A 133 -10.64 -10.34 -25.65
N ALA A 134 -9.39 -10.78 -25.71
CA ALA A 134 -8.28 -10.12 -25.02
C ALA A 134 -8.09 -8.67 -25.47
N LEU A 135 -8.15 -8.38 -26.78
CA LEU A 135 -8.02 -7.02 -27.31
C LEU A 135 -9.15 -6.10 -26.85
N VAL A 136 -10.41 -6.57 -26.83
CA VAL A 136 -11.54 -5.78 -26.32
C VAL A 136 -11.35 -5.44 -24.85
N THR A 137 -10.90 -6.41 -24.06
CA THR A 137 -10.66 -6.21 -22.62
C THR A 137 -9.45 -5.31 -22.37
N ALA A 138 -8.45 -5.37 -23.25
CA ALA A 138 -7.26 -4.53 -23.19
C ALA A 138 -7.59 -3.04 -23.32
N THR A 139 -8.65 -2.67 -24.06
CA THR A 139 -9.12 -1.28 -24.18
C THR A 139 -9.69 -0.72 -22.88
N ILE A 140 -10.19 -1.57 -21.99
CA ILE A 140 -10.74 -1.17 -20.68
C ILE A 140 -9.61 -0.82 -19.71
N ILE A 141 -8.46 -1.50 -19.80
CA ILE A 141 -7.31 -1.29 -18.91
C ILE A 141 -6.83 0.18 -18.88
N PRO A 142 -6.54 0.86 -20.01
CA PRO A 142 -6.12 2.25 -20.01
C PRO A 142 -7.25 3.19 -19.53
N ALA A 143 -8.51 2.89 -19.81
CA ALA A 143 -9.63 3.68 -19.30
C ALA A 143 -9.69 3.65 -17.76
N VAL A 144 -9.48 2.48 -17.16
CA VAL A 144 -9.39 2.32 -15.70
C VAL A 144 -8.16 3.05 -15.14
N ILE A 145 -7.00 2.92 -15.79
CA ILE A 145 -5.77 3.62 -15.37
C ILE A 145 -5.97 5.15 -15.39
N ILE A 146 -6.62 5.68 -16.42
CA ILE A 146 -6.90 7.12 -16.52
C ILE A 146 -7.89 7.55 -15.43
N ALA A 147 -8.97 6.81 -15.21
CA ALA A 147 -9.97 7.15 -14.18
C ALA A 147 -9.38 7.11 -12.76
N VAL A 148 -8.63 6.06 -12.43
CA VAL A 148 -7.96 5.91 -11.13
C VAL A 148 -6.82 6.92 -10.98
N GLY A 149 -6.02 7.13 -12.03
CA GLY A 149 -4.92 8.08 -12.03
C GLY A 149 -5.39 9.52 -11.84
N ALA A 150 -6.44 9.93 -12.55
CA ALA A 150 -7.03 11.25 -12.40
C ALA A 150 -7.55 11.47 -10.97
N THR A 151 -8.36 10.53 -10.45
CA THR A 151 -8.90 10.64 -9.08
C THR A 151 -7.80 10.66 -8.01
N SER A 152 -6.72 9.87 -8.18
CA SER A 152 -5.58 9.84 -7.26
C SER A 152 -4.84 11.19 -7.19
N VAL A 153 -4.60 11.84 -8.34
CA VAL A 153 -3.95 13.17 -8.37
C VAL A 153 -4.82 14.24 -7.69
N PHE A 154 -6.14 14.19 -7.88
CA PHE A 154 -7.05 15.08 -7.16
C PHE A 154 -7.06 14.80 -5.66
N GLU A 155 -6.99 13.52 -5.28
CA GLU A 155 -6.95 13.11 -3.89
C GLU A 155 -5.70 13.61 -3.17
N GLU A 156 -4.51 13.42 -3.77
CA GLU A 156 -3.22 13.83 -3.20
C GLU A 156 -3.19 15.33 -2.92
N LYS A 157 -3.63 16.17 -3.88
CA LYS A 157 -3.70 17.63 -3.70
C LYS A 157 -4.58 18.05 -2.53
N LYS A 158 -5.70 17.35 -2.33
CA LYS A 158 -6.63 17.65 -1.22
C LYS A 158 -6.11 17.11 0.11
N GLU A 159 -5.40 15.99 0.10
CA GLU A 159 -4.71 15.44 1.26
C GLU A 159 -3.61 16.37 1.75
N GLU A 160 -2.82 16.95 0.85
CA GLU A 160 -1.81 17.95 1.19
C GLU A 160 -2.45 19.16 1.90
N SER A 161 -3.52 19.72 1.34
CA SER A 161 -4.25 20.83 1.98
C SER A 161 -4.88 20.44 3.32
N LEU A 162 -5.31 19.19 3.50
CA LEU A 162 -5.83 18.72 4.77
C LEU A 162 -4.70 18.58 5.80
N ASN A 163 -3.54 18.09 5.39
CA ASN A 163 -2.37 17.91 6.23
C ASN A 163 -1.79 19.25 6.70
N THR A 164 -1.82 20.30 5.87
CA THR A 164 -1.39 21.65 6.29
C THR A 164 -2.30 22.23 7.37
N ILE A 165 -3.64 22.12 7.23
CA ILE A 165 -4.59 22.58 8.26
C ILE A 165 -4.40 21.80 9.56
N LYS A 166 -4.21 20.47 9.47
CA LYS A 166 -3.93 19.63 10.64
C LYS A 166 -2.62 20.02 11.32
N ALA A 167 -1.57 20.34 10.55
CA ALA A 167 -0.30 20.79 11.10
C ALA A 167 -0.42 22.14 11.81
N GLU A 168 -1.19 23.09 11.26
CA GLU A 168 -1.47 24.38 11.89
C GLU A 168 -2.25 24.20 13.21
N ALA A 169 -3.29 23.37 13.20
CA ALA A 169 -4.06 23.05 14.40
C ALA A 169 -3.21 22.36 15.47
N ALA A 170 -2.34 21.42 15.08
CA ALA A 170 -1.41 20.75 15.99
C ALA A 170 -0.40 21.74 16.59
N THR A 171 0.13 22.67 15.78
CA THR A 171 1.05 23.71 16.26
C THR A 171 0.36 24.62 17.29
N LEU A 172 -0.88 25.04 17.03
CA LEU A 172 -1.65 25.83 18.00
C LEU A 172 -1.89 25.06 19.31
N ALA A 173 -2.23 23.77 19.22
CA ALA A 173 -2.41 22.94 20.40
C ALA A 173 -1.13 22.81 21.21
N ASP A 174 0.01 22.63 20.55
CA ASP A 174 1.32 22.51 21.19
C ASP A 174 1.74 23.82 21.89
N GLU A 175 1.48 24.98 21.26
CA GLU A 175 1.73 26.30 21.85
C GLU A 175 0.89 26.53 23.11
N VAL A 176 -0.41 26.20 23.06
CA VAL A 176 -1.32 26.31 24.22
C VAL A 176 -0.89 25.40 25.36
N MET A 177 -0.49 24.17 25.06
CA MET A 177 -0.03 23.21 26.08
C MET A 177 1.30 23.64 26.69
N SER A 178 2.24 24.12 25.87
CA SER A 178 3.54 24.62 26.35
C SER A 178 3.41 25.87 27.22
N SER A 179 2.39 26.70 26.98
CA SER A 179 2.18 27.98 27.68
C SER A 179 0.94 28.00 28.58
N ILE A 180 0.50 26.82 29.06
CA ILE A 180 -0.77 26.65 29.78
C ILE A 180 -0.94 27.57 31.01
N ARG A 181 0.15 27.86 31.73
CA ARG A 181 0.12 28.79 32.88
C ARG A 181 -0.23 30.23 32.44
N THR A 182 0.32 30.68 31.32
CA THR A 182 0.05 32.00 30.74
C THR A 182 -1.37 32.08 30.21
N VAL A 183 -1.84 31.03 29.52
CA VAL A 183 -3.22 30.94 29.02
C VAL A 183 -4.21 31.05 30.17
N ARG A 184 -3.96 30.38 31.30
CA ARG A 184 -4.80 30.48 32.50
C ARG A 184 -4.71 31.83 33.19
N ALA A 185 -3.51 32.40 33.31
CA ALA A 185 -3.32 33.71 33.91
C ALA A 185 -4.06 34.83 33.14
N LEU A 186 -4.18 34.69 31.82
CA LEU A 186 -4.91 35.63 30.95
C LEU A 186 -6.39 35.26 30.73
N GLY A 187 -6.87 34.13 31.26
CA GLY A 187 -8.24 33.66 31.02
C GLY A 187 -8.57 33.34 29.56
N ALA A 188 -7.55 33.06 28.74
CA ALA A 188 -7.66 32.94 27.27
C ALA A 188 -8.07 31.52 26.78
N GLU A 189 -8.53 30.64 27.67
CA GLU A 189 -8.89 29.25 27.34
C GLU A 189 -10.02 29.18 26.29
N LYS A 190 -11.09 29.96 26.47
CA LYS A 190 -12.23 30.02 25.54
C LYS A 190 -11.84 30.54 24.14
N PRO A 191 -11.21 31.73 23.98
CA PRO A 191 -10.87 32.24 22.65
C PRO A 191 -9.88 31.36 21.90
N LEU A 192 -8.93 30.71 22.58
CA LEU A 192 -8.01 29.75 21.94
C LEU A 192 -8.73 28.45 21.55
N GLY A 193 -9.66 27.98 22.38
CA GLY A 193 -10.54 26.84 22.06
C GLY A 193 -11.41 27.10 20.83
N ASP A 194 -11.99 28.29 20.72
CA ASP A 194 -12.79 28.69 19.55
C ASP A 194 -11.94 28.79 18.27
N LYS A 195 -10.70 29.28 18.39
CA LYS A 195 -9.73 29.31 17.30
C LYS A 195 -9.39 27.89 16.80
N TYR A 196 -9.12 26.97 17.72
CA TYR A 196 -8.87 25.56 17.38
C TYR A 196 -10.12 24.90 16.74
N ASN A 197 -11.31 25.16 17.28
CA ASN A 197 -12.57 24.65 16.72
C ASN A 197 -12.81 25.17 15.29
N THR A 198 -12.44 26.43 15.01
CA THR A 198 -12.52 27.01 13.66
C THR A 198 -11.59 26.28 12.68
N MET A 199 -10.37 25.96 13.10
CA MET A 199 -9.44 25.15 12.30
C MET A 199 -9.97 23.74 12.05
N LEU A 200 -10.56 23.09 13.08
CA LEU A 200 -11.19 21.78 12.93
C LEU A 200 -12.37 21.80 11.95
N LYS A 201 -13.25 22.80 12.04
CA LYS A 201 -14.37 22.97 11.08
C LYS A 201 -13.86 23.09 9.64
N ARG A 202 -12.76 23.82 9.44
CA ARG A 202 -12.09 23.92 8.14
C ARG A 202 -11.54 22.57 7.67
N ALA A 203 -10.89 21.82 8.56
CA ALA A 203 -10.40 20.48 8.25
C ALA A 203 -11.53 19.50 7.89
N VAL A 204 -12.67 19.56 8.60
CA VAL A 204 -13.87 18.76 8.33
C VAL A 204 -14.48 19.13 6.98
N ALA A 205 -14.59 20.42 6.64
CA ALA A 205 -15.12 20.85 5.35
C ALA A 205 -14.27 20.32 4.17
N VAL A 206 -12.94 20.39 4.28
CA VAL A 206 -12.01 19.82 3.29
C VAL A 206 -12.11 18.29 3.24
N GLY A 207 -12.23 17.63 4.40
CA GLY A 207 -12.40 16.19 4.51
C GLY A 207 -13.70 15.67 3.88
N LEU A 208 -14.81 16.38 4.08
CA LEU A 208 -16.11 16.06 3.47
C LEU A 208 -16.08 16.20 1.95
N TYR A 209 -15.34 17.20 1.43
CA TYR A 209 -15.14 17.32 -0.02
C TYR A 209 -14.28 16.18 -0.60
N LYS A 210 -13.38 15.60 0.21
CA LYS A 210 -12.55 14.44 -0.16
C LYS A 210 -13.36 13.12 -0.15
N ALA A 211 -14.35 13.00 0.74
CA ALA A 211 -15.13 11.78 0.94
C ALA A 211 -15.75 11.16 -0.34
N PRO A 212 -16.40 11.91 -1.25
CA PRO A 212 -16.96 11.31 -2.47
C PRO A 212 -15.89 10.80 -3.43
N VAL A 213 -14.71 11.43 -3.49
CA VAL A 213 -13.60 10.98 -4.34
C VAL A 213 -13.06 9.63 -3.85
N LYS A 214 -12.92 9.47 -2.53
CA LYS A 214 -12.59 8.17 -1.94
C LYS A 214 -13.68 7.12 -2.17
N GLY A 215 -14.95 7.51 -2.13
CA GLY A 215 -16.07 6.61 -2.41
C GLY A 215 -16.07 6.08 -3.84
N ILE A 216 -15.55 6.83 -4.82
CA ILE A 216 -15.40 6.38 -6.21
C ILE A 216 -14.26 5.35 -6.38
N GLN A 217 -13.29 5.35 -5.46
CA GLN A 217 -12.13 4.44 -5.50
C GLN A 217 -12.29 3.16 -4.66
N ALA A 218 -13.27 3.11 -3.75
CA ALA A 218 -13.55 1.98 -2.86
C ALA A 218 -14.44 0.93 -3.54
#